data_AF-A0A7C5ZA15-F1
#
_entry.id   AF-A0A7C5ZA15-F1
#
_cell.length_a   1.000
_cell.length_b   1.000
_cell.length_c   1.000
_cell.angle_alpha   90.00
_cell.angle_beta   90.00
_cell.angle_gamma   90.00
#
_symmetry.space_group_name_H-M   'P 1'
#
loop_
_entity.id
_entity.type
_entity.pdbx_description
1 polymer ?
#
loop_
_entity_poly.entity_id
_entity_poly.type
_entity_poly.pdbx_seq_one_letter_code
_entity_poly.pdbx_strand_id
1 'polypeptide(L)'
;MRHCSFIDITSRFMAAGGQKLYGPVILENCRLIRSGRSSIEIHDLQNITIRRNVFYQHENAIRILGGTPVVENNLFIQNVRALWIHEGAAPVVRRNQFSDHSSEAIIIDSGGLVLSENNFSENTLNIRLQGSEDVPARGNWWGSADSARIEALIHHHSDDPGLGEVLFRPFAETPWELNVPPFDPAAFPQKTRRIHSRPGK
;
A
#
# COMPACT_ATOMS: atom_id res chain seq x y z
N MET A 1 -8.63 23.93 5.56
CA MET A 1 -8.38 22.47 5.49
C MET A 1 -9.72 21.77 5.67
N ARG A 2 -10.19 20.99 4.68
CA ARG A 2 -11.37 20.13 4.87
C ARG A 2 -10.91 18.88 5.63
N HIS A 3 -11.16 18.82 6.93
CA HIS A 3 -11.00 17.58 7.70
C HIS A 3 -12.16 16.66 7.31
N CYS A 4 -11.88 15.61 6.53
CA CYS A 4 -12.82 14.52 6.37
C CYS A 4 -12.46 13.49 7.44
N SER A 5 -13.02 13.67 8.64
CA SER A 5 -12.69 12.87 9.83
C SER A 5 -13.47 11.55 9.90
N PHE A 6 -14.33 11.24 8.93
CA PHE A 6 -15.10 10.00 8.90
C PHE A 6 -15.65 9.75 7.49
N ILE A 7 -15.06 8.82 6.75
CA ILE A 7 -15.77 8.12 5.69
C ILE A 7 -15.81 6.65 6.10
N ASP A 8 -16.91 6.24 6.70
CA ASP A 8 -17.26 4.84 6.84
C ASP A 8 -17.76 4.35 5.49
N ILE A 9 -16.87 3.79 4.65
CA ILE A 9 -17.23 3.17 3.37
C ILE A 9 -17.67 1.72 3.60
N THR A 10 -18.20 1.37 4.77
CA THR A 10 -18.99 0.15 4.86
C THR A 10 -20.31 0.38 4.10
N SER A 11 -20.48 -0.34 2.99
CA SER A 11 -21.80 -0.76 2.46
C SER A 11 -22.60 0.17 1.53
N ARG A 12 -21.96 0.91 0.63
CA ARG A 12 -22.52 1.01 -0.73
C ARG A 12 -21.44 0.67 -1.71
N PHE A 13 -21.66 -0.42 -2.45
CA PHE A 13 -20.88 -0.83 -3.62
C PHE A 13 -20.31 0.40 -4.33
N MET A 14 -19.03 0.70 -4.09
CA MET A 14 -18.31 1.68 -4.90
C MET A 14 -18.37 1.11 -6.32
N ALA A 15 -19.26 1.68 -7.12
CA ALA A 15 -19.49 1.27 -8.49
C ALA A 15 -18.17 1.47 -9.24
N ALA A 16 -17.44 0.38 -9.45
CA ALA A 16 -16.29 0.22 -10.34
C ALA A 16 -15.11 1.22 -10.24
N GLY A 17 -15.07 2.19 -9.33
CA GLY A 17 -13.97 3.17 -9.19
C GLY A 17 -13.72 3.60 -7.75
N GLY A 18 -12.45 3.88 -7.41
CA GLY A 18 -12.08 4.38 -6.08
C GLY A 18 -12.50 5.83 -5.85
N GLN A 19 -12.52 6.26 -4.59
CA GLN A 19 -12.78 7.67 -4.26
C GLN A 19 -11.60 8.50 -4.74
N LYS A 20 -11.85 9.36 -5.71
CA LYS A 20 -10.85 10.30 -6.22
C LYS A 20 -10.64 11.42 -5.20
N LEU A 21 -9.38 11.72 -4.91
CA LEU A 21 -8.96 12.85 -4.08
C LEU A 21 -8.27 13.89 -4.95
N TYR A 22 -8.73 15.13 -4.81
CA TYR A 22 -8.14 16.33 -5.39
C TYR A 22 -7.81 17.26 -4.21
N GLY A 23 -6.55 17.70 -4.11
CA GLY A 23 -6.02 18.33 -2.91
C GLY A 23 -6.47 19.79 -2.73
N PRO A 24 -6.22 20.39 -1.56
CA PRO A 24 -5.58 19.79 -0.38
C PRO A 24 -6.56 18.96 0.47
N VAL A 25 -6.14 17.75 0.89
CA VAL A 25 -6.98 16.79 1.64
C VAL A 25 -6.18 16.11 2.74
N ILE A 26 -6.81 15.93 3.91
CA ILE A 26 -6.33 15.00 4.95
C ILE A 26 -7.39 13.90 5.08
N LEU A 27 -7.00 12.65 4.79
CA LEU A 27 -7.78 11.46 5.10
C LEU A 27 -7.21 10.82 6.35
N GLU A 28 -7.98 10.79 7.42
CA GLU A 28 -7.51 10.23 8.68
C GLU A 28 -8.58 9.54 9.51
N ASN A 29 -8.14 8.58 10.33
CA ASN A 29 -8.98 7.84 11.28
C ASN A 29 -10.14 7.09 10.60
N CYS A 30 -10.00 6.72 9.33
CA CYS A 30 -11.01 6.00 8.56
C CYS A 30 -10.71 4.49 8.51
N ARG A 31 -11.76 3.68 8.41
CA ARG A 31 -11.68 2.25 8.09
C ARG A 31 -12.25 2.02 6.71
N LEU A 32 -11.37 1.75 5.75
CA LEU A 32 -11.72 1.43 4.38
C LEU A 32 -11.67 -0.09 4.24
N ILE A 33 -12.82 -0.65 3.85
CA ILE A 33 -13.04 -2.09 3.89
C ILE A 33 -13.67 -2.53 2.57
N ARG A 34 -12.97 -3.41 1.84
CA ARG A 34 -13.47 -4.13 0.66
C ARG A 34 -14.01 -3.22 -0.46
N SER A 35 -13.12 -2.77 -1.34
CA SER A 35 -13.48 -2.19 -2.65
C SER A 35 -13.42 -3.23 -3.76
N GLY A 36 -14.17 -3.00 -4.84
CA GLY A 36 -14.13 -3.84 -6.05
C GLY A 36 -12.93 -3.58 -6.98
N ARG A 37 -12.24 -2.44 -6.81
CA ARG A 37 -10.99 -2.04 -7.48
C ARG A 37 -10.11 -1.25 -6.48
N SER A 38 -9.75 -0.01 -6.81
CA SER A 38 -9.07 0.91 -5.90
C SER A 38 -9.99 1.45 -4.80
N SER A 39 -9.52 1.62 -3.57
CA SER A 39 -10.29 2.33 -2.53
C SER A 39 -10.18 3.84 -2.69
N ILE A 40 -8.94 4.33 -2.81
CA ILE A 40 -8.60 5.74 -3.00
C ILE A 40 -7.79 5.87 -4.29
N GLU A 41 -8.08 6.92 -5.05
CA GLU A 41 -7.27 7.35 -6.20
C GLU A 41 -6.80 8.79 -5.99
N ILE A 42 -5.50 9.02 -6.05
CA ILE A 42 -4.90 10.34 -5.94
C ILE A 42 -4.44 10.77 -7.34
N HIS A 43 -4.99 11.85 -7.87
CA HIS A 43 -4.70 12.34 -9.23
C HIS A 43 -3.97 13.69 -9.26
N ASP A 44 -3.72 14.29 -8.09
CA ASP A 44 -3.40 15.71 -7.97
C ASP A 44 -2.02 15.96 -7.34
N LEU A 45 -1.39 17.08 -7.72
CA LEU A 45 -0.10 17.55 -7.20
C LEU A 45 -0.21 18.26 -5.84
N GLN A 46 -1.43 18.59 -5.42
CA GLN A 46 -1.69 19.37 -4.21
C GLN A 46 -1.58 18.54 -2.92
N ASN A 47 -1.25 19.20 -1.81
CA ASN A 47 -0.95 18.58 -0.51
C ASN A 47 -2.03 17.59 -0.03
N ILE A 48 -1.76 16.29 -0.17
CA ILE A 48 -2.61 15.20 0.32
C ILE A 48 -1.86 14.44 1.43
N THR A 49 -2.54 14.23 2.55
CA THR A 49 -2.03 13.44 3.67
C THR A 49 -3.01 12.31 3.99
N ILE A 50 -2.54 11.07 3.97
CA ILE A 50 -3.29 9.87 4.32
C ILE A 50 -2.66 9.31 5.58
N ARG A 51 -3.35 9.37 6.71
CA ARG A 51 -2.77 8.92 7.98
C ARG A 51 -3.73 8.28 8.96
N ARG A 52 -3.25 7.34 9.77
CA ARG A 52 -4.08 6.67 10.79
C ARG A 52 -5.36 6.06 10.21
N ASN A 53 -5.27 5.48 9.02
CA ASN A 53 -6.39 4.74 8.43
C ASN A 53 -6.12 3.24 8.45
N VAL A 54 -7.18 2.47 8.33
CA VAL A 54 -7.13 1.04 8.03
C VAL A 54 -7.59 0.82 6.60
N PHE A 55 -6.83 0.06 5.82
CA PHE A 55 -7.19 -0.41 4.49
C PHE A 55 -7.19 -1.93 4.48
N TYR A 56 -8.39 -2.53 4.36
CA TYR A 56 -8.59 -3.95 4.50
C TYR A 56 -9.33 -4.55 3.30
N GLN A 57 -8.73 -5.58 2.68
CA GLN A 57 -9.34 -6.38 1.60
C GLN A 57 -9.73 -5.61 0.32
N HIS A 58 -8.87 -4.69 -0.11
CA HIS A 58 -8.98 -4.00 -1.40
C HIS A 58 -8.22 -4.72 -2.51
N GLU A 59 -8.62 -4.53 -3.78
CA GLU A 59 -7.73 -4.89 -4.91
C GLU A 59 -6.52 -3.97 -4.92
N ASN A 60 -6.74 -2.65 -4.87
CA ASN A 60 -5.70 -1.67 -4.59
C ASN A 60 -6.18 -0.79 -3.44
N ALA A 61 -5.48 -0.72 -2.31
CA ALA A 61 -5.91 0.16 -1.23
C ALA A 61 -5.82 1.63 -1.67
N ILE A 62 -4.67 2.05 -2.20
CA ILE A 62 -4.47 3.39 -2.74
C ILE A 62 -3.75 3.29 -4.09
N ARG A 63 -4.35 3.90 -5.12
CA ARG A 63 -3.67 4.17 -6.40
C ARG A 63 -3.26 5.63 -6.44
N ILE A 64 -1.98 5.89 -6.70
CA ILE A 64 -1.39 7.22 -6.72
C ILE A 64 -0.91 7.49 -8.15
N LEU A 65 -1.63 8.38 -8.83
CA LEU A 65 -1.48 8.74 -10.24
C LEU A 65 -0.85 10.15 -10.38
N GLY A 66 -0.40 10.76 -9.29
CA GLY A 66 0.26 12.05 -9.34
C GLY A 66 0.59 12.59 -7.96
N GLY A 67 1.49 13.58 -7.95
CA GLY A 67 1.83 14.36 -6.77
C GLY A 67 2.77 13.66 -5.79
N THR A 68 2.92 14.28 -4.63
CA THR A 68 3.82 13.85 -3.56
C THR A 68 3.06 13.67 -2.23
N PRO A 69 2.03 12.81 -2.18
CA PRO A 69 1.24 12.67 -0.97
C PRO A 69 2.08 12.04 0.14
N VAL A 70 1.72 12.38 1.38
CA VAL A 70 2.29 11.73 2.57
C VAL A 70 1.36 10.61 3.00
N VAL A 71 1.87 9.38 3.04
CA VAL A 71 1.17 8.18 3.51
C VAL A 71 1.85 7.72 4.78
N GLU A 72 1.24 7.95 5.95
CA GLU A 72 1.90 7.67 7.22
C GLU A 72 1.00 7.09 8.32
N ASN A 73 1.54 6.23 9.19
CA ASN A 73 0.78 5.67 10.32
C ASN A 73 -0.51 4.94 9.91
N ASN A 74 -0.56 4.34 8.72
CA ASN A 74 -1.71 3.54 8.28
C ASN A 74 -1.44 2.04 8.48
N LEU A 75 -2.53 1.28 8.60
CA LEU A 75 -2.53 -0.17 8.58
C LEU A 75 -3.10 -0.66 7.25
N PHE A 76 -2.28 -1.32 6.45
CA PHE A 76 -2.67 -2.02 5.23
C PHE A 76 -2.63 -3.52 5.48
N ILE A 77 -3.78 -4.19 5.36
CA ILE A 77 -3.88 -5.61 5.67
C ILE A 77 -4.76 -6.35 4.67
N GLN A 78 -4.33 -7.52 4.20
CA GLN A 78 -5.14 -8.40 3.34
C GLN A 78 -5.63 -7.77 2.04
N ASN A 79 -4.96 -6.73 1.55
CA ASN A 79 -5.21 -6.19 0.20
C ASN A 79 -4.51 -7.07 -0.85
N VAL A 80 -5.00 -7.08 -2.09
CA VAL A 80 -4.21 -7.64 -3.20
C VAL A 80 -2.95 -6.80 -3.38
N ARG A 81 -3.11 -5.47 -3.46
CA ARG A 81 -2.04 -4.46 -3.37
C ARG A 81 -2.37 -3.38 -2.36
N ALA A 82 -1.40 -2.92 -1.60
CA ALA A 82 -1.60 -1.75 -0.73
C ALA A 82 -1.45 -0.45 -1.53
N LEU A 83 -0.27 -0.21 -2.11
CA LEU A 83 0.01 1.01 -2.87
C LEU A 83 0.35 0.68 -4.31
N TRP A 84 -0.27 1.42 -5.23
CA TRP A 84 0.09 1.42 -6.65
C TRP A 84 0.52 2.81 -7.07
N ILE A 85 1.81 2.99 -7.31
CA ILE A 85 2.43 4.26 -7.72
C ILE A 85 2.59 4.27 -9.24
N HIS A 86 2.09 5.33 -9.87
CA HIS A 86 2.04 5.46 -11.33
C HIS A 86 2.06 6.94 -11.74
N GLU A 87 2.22 7.19 -13.06
CA GLU A 87 2.18 8.51 -13.71
C GLU A 87 3.16 9.52 -13.09
N GLY A 88 4.34 9.05 -12.66
CA GLY A 88 5.38 9.91 -12.11
C GLY A 88 5.13 10.39 -10.68
N ALA A 89 4.18 9.80 -9.95
CA ALA A 89 3.96 10.11 -8.54
C ALA A 89 5.20 9.82 -7.69
N ALA A 90 5.38 10.60 -6.61
CA ALA A 90 6.52 10.50 -5.70
C ALA A 90 6.09 10.66 -4.23
N PRO A 91 5.31 9.71 -3.67
CA PRO A 91 4.85 9.81 -2.29
C PRO A 91 6.00 9.67 -1.27
N VAL A 92 5.76 10.22 -0.09
CA VAL A 92 6.53 9.88 1.12
C VAL A 92 5.73 8.85 1.90
N VAL A 93 6.28 7.64 2.04
CA VAL A 93 5.62 6.50 2.68
C VAL A 93 6.41 6.13 3.94
N ARG A 94 5.84 6.39 5.12
CA ARG A 94 6.55 6.15 6.38
C ARG A 94 5.69 5.68 7.53
N ARG A 95 6.26 4.90 8.46
CA ARG A 95 5.56 4.48 9.69
C ARG A 95 4.25 3.74 9.44
N ASN A 96 4.11 3.04 8.31
CA ASN A 96 2.95 2.20 8.01
C ASN A 96 3.23 0.73 8.30
N GLN A 97 2.16 -0.03 8.54
CA GLN A 97 2.19 -1.48 8.61
C GLN A 97 1.59 -2.07 7.32
N PHE A 98 2.34 -2.91 6.63
CA PHE A 98 1.92 -3.63 5.42
C PHE A 98 1.95 -5.14 5.68
N SER A 99 0.80 -5.81 5.66
CA SER A 99 0.75 -7.23 6.00
C SER A 99 -0.25 -8.05 5.20
N ASP A 100 0.12 -9.29 4.92
CA ASP A 100 -0.74 -10.32 4.30
C ASP A 100 -1.29 -9.88 2.94
N HIS A 101 -0.46 -9.22 2.12
CA HIS A 101 -0.84 -8.85 0.76
C HIS A 101 -0.71 -10.02 -0.21
N SER A 102 -1.78 -10.32 -0.96
CA SER A 102 -1.82 -11.52 -1.82
C SER A 102 -1.06 -11.37 -3.15
N SER A 103 -0.58 -10.17 -3.48
CA SER A 103 0.27 -9.87 -4.64
C SER A 103 1.49 -9.07 -4.15
N GLU A 104 1.61 -7.80 -4.50
CA GLU A 104 2.68 -6.92 -4.02
C GLU A 104 2.13 -5.91 -3.00
N ALA A 105 2.81 -5.70 -1.88
CA ALA A 105 2.43 -4.63 -0.97
C ALA A 105 2.49 -3.26 -1.67
N ILE A 106 3.60 -2.99 -2.36
CA ILE A 106 3.81 -1.77 -3.12
C ILE A 106 4.25 -2.13 -4.55
N ILE A 107 3.60 -1.54 -5.54
CA ILE A 107 4.03 -1.59 -6.95
C ILE A 107 4.32 -0.17 -7.45
N ILE A 108 5.42 -0.03 -8.20
CA ILE A 108 5.93 1.24 -8.72
C ILE A 108 6.10 1.10 -10.23
N ASP A 109 5.10 1.53 -10.99
CA ASP A 109 5.12 1.43 -12.45
C ASP A 109 5.92 2.57 -13.08
N SER A 110 5.75 3.79 -12.55
CA SER A 110 6.55 4.96 -12.92
C SER A 110 6.55 6.00 -11.79
N GLY A 111 7.58 6.83 -11.76
CA GLY A 111 7.84 7.76 -10.65
C GLY A 111 8.79 7.15 -9.63
N GLY A 112 8.62 7.51 -8.36
CA GLY A 112 9.45 7.00 -7.28
C GLY A 112 8.71 7.04 -5.95
N LEU A 113 9.41 6.77 -4.86
CA LEU A 113 8.95 7.13 -3.51
C LEU A 113 10.11 7.19 -2.55
N VAL A 114 9.89 7.81 -1.40
CA VAL A 114 10.76 7.62 -0.23
C VAL A 114 10.05 6.70 0.75
N LEU A 115 10.68 5.56 1.06
CA LEU A 115 10.14 4.56 1.96
C LEU A 115 11.02 4.46 3.22
N SER A 116 10.48 4.75 4.40
CA SER A 116 11.25 4.71 5.65
C SER A 116 10.40 4.35 6.86
N GLU A 117 10.97 3.67 7.85
CA GLU A 117 10.30 3.36 9.13
C GLU A 117 8.99 2.57 8.98
N ASN A 118 8.78 1.83 7.88
CA ASN A 118 7.61 0.96 7.72
C ASN A 118 7.92 -0.45 8.20
N ASN A 119 6.85 -1.19 8.52
CA ASN A 119 6.91 -2.62 8.84
C ASN A 119 6.22 -3.41 7.72
N PHE A 120 6.92 -4.41 7.20
CA PHE A 120 6.39 -5.41 6.28
C PHE A 120 6.39 -6.79 6.94
N SER A 121 5.35 -7.60 6.68
CA SER A 121 5.26 -8.96 7.23
C SER A 121 4.28 -9.79 6.43
N GLU A 122 4.58 -11.06 6.18
CA GLU A 122 3.64 -12.02 5.54
C GLU A 122 3.09 -11.58 4.17
N ASN A 123 3.78 -10.71 3.44
CA ASN A 123 3.39 -10.34 2.08
C ASN A 123 3.93 -11.34 1.08
N THR A 124 3.18 -11.63 0.01
CA THR A 124 3.70 -12.43 -1.12
C THR A 124 4.93 -11.75 -1.76
N LEU A 125 4.88 -10.43 -1.94
CA LEU A 125 6.01 -9.60 -2.33
C LEU A 125 5.90 -8.25 -1.61
N ASN A 126 7.01 -7.70 -1.12
CA ASN A 126 7.02 -6.39 -0.48
C ASN A 126 6.99 -5.26 -1.52
N ILE A 127 7.88 -5.31 -2.51
CA ILE A 127 7.98 -4.29 -3.56
C ILE A 127 8.11 -4.95 -4.92
N ARG A 128 7.39 -4.41 -5.91
CA ARG A 128 7.71 -4.58 -7.33
C ARG A 128 8.00 -3.23 -7.96
N LEU A 129 9.22 -3.06 -8.45
CA LEU A 129 9.60 -1.95 -9.30
C LEU A 129 9.43 -2.34 -10.78
N GLN A 130 8.97 -1.41 -11.61
CA GLN A 130 8.96 -1.55 -13.06
C GLN A 130 9.70 -0.41 -13.78
N GLY A 131 10.09 0.63 -13.05
CA GLY A 131 10.88 1.75 -13.56
C GLY A 131 12.38 1.53 -13.47
N SER A 132 13.14 2.36 -14.17
CA SER A 132 14.62 2.37 -14.16
C SER A 132 15.23 3.20 -13.03
N GLU A 133 14.41 3.93 -12.27
CA GLU A 133 14.88 4.82 -11.21
C GLU A 133 15.04 4.07 -9.88
N ASP A 134 16.11 4.39 -9.15
CA ASP A 134 16.37 3.82 -7.83
C ASP A 134 15.32 4.29 -6.80
N VAL A 135 15.00 3.41 -5.85
CA VAL A 135 14.01 3.66 -4.79
C VAL A 135 14.71 3.73 -3.44
N PRO A 136 14.78 4.92 -2.80
CA PRO A 136 15.27 5.06 -1.43
C PRO A 136 14.35 4.33 -0.43
N ALA A 137 14.82 3.20 0.12
CA ALA A 137 14.01 2.31 0.97
C ALA A 137 14.72 1.90 2.27
N ARG A 138 15.59 2.75 2.80
CA ARG A 138 16.38 2.47 4.01
C ARG A 138 15.55 2.60 5.29
N GLY A 139 15.94 1.86 6.33
CA GLY A 139 15.35 1.97 7.67
C GLY A 139 13.95 1.36 7.82
N ASN A 140 13.50 0.56 6.86
CA ASN A 140 12.27 -0.23 6.99
C ASN A 140 12.59 -1.57 7.69
N TRP A 141 11.61 -2.11 8.42
CA TRP A 141 11.60 -3.51 8.84
C TRP A 141 10.89 -4.33 7.77
N TRP A 142 11.58 -5.30 7.19
CA TRP A 142 11.08 -6.06 6.04
C TRP A 142 10.45 -7.40 6.38
N GLY A 143 10.22 -7.66 7.68
CA GLY A 143 9.73 -8.95 8.18
C GLY A 143 10.85 -9.93 8.54
N SER A 144 12.11 -9.57 8.28
CA SER A 144 13.28 -10.39 8.62
C SER A 144 14.52 -9.52 8.83
N ALA A 145 15.46 -10.02 9.62
CA ALA A 145 16.83 -9.49 9.70
C ALA A 145 17.79 -10.20 8.71
N ASP A 146 17.32 -11.25 8.02
CA ASP A 146 18.10 -11.97 7.00
C ASP A 146 17.98 -11.25 5.65
N SER A 147 19.07 -10.62 5.22
CA SER A 147 19.07 -9.84 3.99
C SER A 147 18.72 -10.65 2.73
N ALA A 148 18.99 -11.96 2.67
CA ALA A 148 18.64 -12.77 1.50
C ALA A 148 17.13 -13.02 1.44
N ARG A 149 16.47 -13.15 2.59
CA ARG A 149 15.00 -13.24 2.66
C ARG A 149 14.33 -11.93 2.29
N ILE A 150 14.94 -10.80 2.66
CA ILE A 150 14.44 -9.47 2.28
C ILE A 150 14.55 -9.29 0.77
N GLU A 151 15.72 -9.57 0.20
CA GLU A 151 15.99 -9.53 -1.24
C GLU A 151 14.96 -10.33 -2.04
N ALA A 152 14.69 -11.59 -1.62
CA ALA A 152 13.75 -12.47 -2.31
C ALA A 152 12.29 -11.95 -2.33
N LEU A 153 11.96 -10.94 -1.52
CA LEU A 153 10.64 -10.31 -1.47
C LEU A 153 10.60 -8.92 -2.14
N ILE A 154 11.66 -8.53 -2.83
CA ILE A 154 11.77 -7.26 -3.55
C ILE A 154 12.13 -7.59 -4.99
N HIS A 155 11.29 -7.18 -5.94
CA HIS A 155 11.58 -7.30 -7.36
C HIS A 155 12.15 -5.99 -7.90
N HIS A 156 13.43 -6.00 -8.31
CA HIS A 156 14.18 -4.82 -8.76
C HIS A 156 15.35 -5.20 -9.69
N HIS A 157 16.36 -4.33 -9.80
CA HIS A 157 17.56 -4.52 -10.64
C HIS A 157 18.19 -5.91 -10.58
N SER A 158 18.21 -6.56 -9.41
CA SER A 158 18.81 -7.90 -9.26
C SER A 158 18.02 -8.99 -10.00
N ASP A 159 16.71 -8.81 -10.18
CA ASP A 159 15.84 -9.69 -10.94
C ASP A 159 15.81 -9.35 -12.44
N ASP A 160 15.85 -8.05 -12.76
CA ASP A 160 15.84 -7.53 -14.13
C ASP A 160 16.79 -6.31 -14.22
N PRO A 161 17.95 -6.43 -14.91
CA PRO A 161 18.93 -5.37 -15.03
C PRO A 161 18.43 -4.07 -15.70
N GLY A 162 17.26 -4.09 -16.36
CA GLY A 162 16.62 -2.89 -16.92
C GLY A 162 15.90 -2.02 -15.87
N LEU A 163 15.73 -2.54 -14.66
CA LEU A 163 15.07 -1.84 -13.55
C LEU A 163 16.08 -1.08 -12.67
N GLY A 164 15.57 -0.12 -11.90
CA GLY A 164 16.32 0.57 -10.85
C GLY A 164 16.54 -0.33 -9.63
N GLU A 165 17.37 0.14 -8.70
CA GLU A 165 17.66 -0.56 -7.46
C GLU A 165 16.76 -0.10 -6.30
N VAL A 166 16.16 -1.04 -5.57
CA VAL A 166 15.51 -0.73 -4.29
C VAL A 166 16.57 -0.73 -3.20
N LEU A 167 16.93 0.47 -2.73
CA LEU A 167 18.02 0.68 -1.78
C LEU A 167 17.55 0.40 -0.34
N PHE A 168 17.36 -0.88 0.00
CA PHE A 168 16.78 -1.29 1.29
C PHE A 168 17.80 -1.39 2.44
N ARG A 169 19.10 -1.32 2.15
CA ARG A 169 20.17 -1.38 3.16
C ARG A 169 20.69 0.03 3.54
N PRO A 170 20.90 0.33 4.83
CA PRO A 170 20.58 -0.51 5.99
C PRO A 170 19.06 -0.62 6.23
N PHE A 171 18.63 -1.76 6.77
CA PHE A 171 17.26 -2.03 7.21
C PHE A 171 17.19 -2.12 8.74
N ALA A 172 16.00 -1.98 9.32
CA ALA A 172 15.81 -2.15 10.76
C ALA A 172 15.98 -3.62 11.17
N GLU A 173 16.48 -3.91 12.38
CA GLU A 173 16.67 -5.29 12.87
C GLU A 173 15.44 -5.87 13.58
N THR A 174 14.51 -5.00 13.98
CA THR A 174 13.23 -5.36 14.60
C THR A 174 12.10 -4.51 14.03
N PRO A 175 10.83 -4.95 14.12
CA PRO A 175 9.69 -4.11 13.77
C PRO A 175 9.69 -2.80 14.55
N TRP A 176 9.28 -1.72 13.89
CA TRP A 176 9.01 -0.44 14.54
C TRP A 176 7.76 -0.51 15.41
N GLU A 177 7.78 0.18 16.54
CA GLU A 177 6.56 0.50 17.30
C GLU A 177 5.80 1.61 16.59
N LEU A 178 4.70 1.23 15.94
CA LEU A 178 3.90 2.14 15.10
C LEU A 178 2.61 2.56 15.81
N ASN A 179 2.22 3.82 15.61
CA ASN A 179 0.93 4.35 16.05
C ASN A 179 -0.13 4.16 14.94
N VAL A 180 -0.39 2.91 14.56
CA VAL A 180 -1.46 2.56 13.61
C VAL A 180 -2.78 2.29 14.36
N PRO A 181 -3.95 2.52 13.72
CA PRO A 181 -5.23 2.25 14.39
C PRO A 181 -5.42 0.77 14.73
N PRO A 182 -6.02 0.42 15.88
CA PRO A 182 -6.36 -0.95 16.18
C PRO A 182 -7.45 -1.46 15.22
N PHE A 183 -7.27 -2.70 14.76
CA PHE A 183 -8.17 -3.35 13.82
C PHE A 183 -8.27 -4.84 14.14
N ASP A 184 -9.50 -5.35 14.21
CA ASP A 184 -9.80 -6.78 14.32
C ASP A 184 -10.40 -7.27 12.99
N PRO A 185 -9.63 -8.01 12.18
CA PRO A 185 -10.12 -8.60 10.94
C PRO A 185 -11.29 -9.57 11.15
N ALA A 186 -11.38 -10.24 12.31
CA ALA A 186 -12.42 -11.23 12.59
C ALA A 186 -13.81 -10.61 12.72
N ALA A 187 -13.89 -9.31 13.04
CA ALA A 187 -15.14 -8.56 13.06
C ALA A 187 -15.76 -8.35 11.66
N PHE A 188 -15.04 -8.68 10.58
CA PHE A 188 -15.49 -8.48 9.20
C PHE A 188 -15.47 -9.81 8.42
N PRO A 189 -16.64 -10.41 8.10
CA PRO A 189 -16.69 -11.74 7.47
C PRO A 189 -15.98 -11.74 6.10
N GLN A 190 -15.11 -12.72 5.85
CA GLN A 190 -14.36 -12.79 4.58
C GLN A 190 -15.29 -12.95 3.37
N LYS A 191 -14.85 -12.48 2.19
CA LYS A 191 -15.48 -12.89 0.93
C LYS A 191 -15.40 -14.41 0.84
N THR A 192 -16.52 -15.10 1.00
CA THR A 192 -16.60 -16.51 0.61
C THR A 192 -16.25 -16.56 -0.87
N ARG A 193 -15.16 -17.25 -1.23
CA ARG A 193 -14.89 -17.59 -2.63
C ARG A 193 -16.10 -18.37 -3.12
N ARG A 194 -17.00 -17.75 -3.89
CA ARG A 194 -17.95 -18.50 -4.71
C ARG A 194 -17.13 -19.27 -5.73
N ILE A 195 -16.85 -20.53 -5.42
CA ILE A 195 -16.31 -21.48 -6.39
C ILE A 195 -17.38 -21.56 -7.49
N HIS A 196 -17.15 -20.87 -8.60
CA HIS A 196 -17.95 -21.07 -9.80
C HIS A 196 -17.49 -22.40 -10.37
N SER A 197 -18.12 -23.50 -9.93
CA SER A 197 -18.09 -24.74 -10.69
C SER A 197 -18.65 -24.41 -12.08
N ARG A 198 -17.79 -24.40 -13.09
CA ARG A 198 -18.26 -24.35 -14.49
C ARG A 198 -19.18 -25.57 -14.68
N PRO A 199 -20.41 -25.40 -15.21
CA PRO A 199 -21.17 -26.56 -15.65
C PRO A 199 -20.35 -27.24 -16.75
N GLY A 200 -20.12 -28.54 -16.61
CA GLY A 200 -19.49 -29.36 -17.64
C GLY A 200 -20.26 -29.23 -18.95
N LYS A 201 -19.52 -29.15 -20.05
CA LYS A 201 -20.05 -29.51 -21.37
C LYS A 201 -19.99 -31.03 -21.50
#